data_AF-A0A350IV08-F1
#
_entry.id   AF-A0A350IV08-F1
#
_cell.length_a   1.000
_cell.length_b   1.000
_cell.length_c   1.000
_cell.angle_alpha   90.00
_cell.angle_beta   90.00
_cell.angle_gamma   90.00
#
_symmetry.space_group_name_H-M   'P 1'
#
loop_
_entity.id
_entity.type
_entity.pdbx_description
1 polymer ?
#
loop_
_entity_poly.entity_id
_entity_poly.type
_entity_poly.pdbx_seq_one_letter_code
_entity_poly.pdbx_strand_id
1 'polypeptide(L)'
;MGKAINPLQVRGQDEGAAIQGLGHTLMEHYIFDESGRIKNLGAIDYRIPTSMDLPLDLQSDVIENADGPGPYGAKGMSEGALLCVAAAVA
;
A
#
# COMPACT_ATOMS: atom_id res chain seq x y z
N MET A 1 -14.46 -6.74 -0.24
CA MET A 1 -14.97 -5.36 -0.05
C MET A 1 -16.45 -5.30 -0.43
N GLY A 2 -17.13 -4.18 -0.13
CA GLY A 2 -18.50 -3.92 -0.62
C GLY A 2 -18.55 -3.77 -2.14
N LYS A 3 -19.47 -2.96 -2.66
CA LYS A 3 -19.54 -2.66 -4.08
C LYS A 3 -18.44 -1.67 -4.52
N ALA A 4 -17.65 -2.05 -5.51
CA ALA A 4 -16.70 -1.20 -6.20
C ALA A 4 -17.44 -0.21 -7.10
N ILE A 5 -17.35 1.07 -6.79
CA ILE A 5 -17.95 2.14 -7.60
C ILE A 5 -17.16 2.33 -8.91
N ASN A 6 -15.83 2.24 -8.83
CA ASN A 6 -14.93 2.28 -9.99
C ASN A 6 -13.90 1.15 -9.86
N PRO A 7 -14.10 0.01 -10.54
CA PRO A 7 -13.20 -1.14 -10.43
C PRO A 7 -11.75 -0.85 -10.82
N LEU A 8 -11.52 0.03 -11.80
CA LEU A 8 -10.17 0.38 -12.24
C LEU A 8 -9.42 1.16 -11.16
N GLN A 9 -10.07 2.14 -10.53
CA GLN A 9 -9.46 2.89 -9.43
C GLN A 9 -9.26 2.04 -8.19
N VAL A 10 -10.20 1.13 -7.91
CA VAL A 10 -10.07 0.17 -6.82
C VAL A 10 -8.83 -0.69 -6.99
N ARG A 11 -8.62 -1.27 -8.18
CA ARG A 11 -7.43 -2.06 -8.48
C ARG A 11 -6.16 -1.24 -8.34
N GLY A 12 -6.12 -0.03 -8.89
CA GLY A 12 -4.95 0.86 -8.77
C GLY A 12 -4.64 1.25 -7.32
N GLN A 13 -5.65 1.38 -6.46
CA GLN A 13 -5.45 1.62 -5.03
C GLN A 13 -4.88 0.39 -4.33
N ASP A 14 -5.39 -0.81 -4.62
CA ASP A 14 -4.85 -2.06 -4.05
C ASP A 14 -3.39 -2.27 -4.44
N GLU A 15 -3.07 -2.09 -5.72
CA GLU A 15 -1.70 -2.22 -6.24
C GLU A 15 -0.78 -1.16 -5.62
N GLY A 16 -1.22 0.11 -5.55
CA GLY A 16 -0.45 1.18 -4.91
C GLY A 16 -0.20 0.94 -3.42
N ALA A 17 -1.22 0.49 -2.68
CA ALA A 17 -1.11 0.16 -1.27
C ALA A 17 -0.19 -1.05 -1.03
N ALA A 18 -0.23 -2.07 -1.90
CA ALA A 18 0.69 -3.20 -1.84
C ALA A 18 2.15 -2.75 -2.05
N ILE A 19 2.39 -1.88 -3.03
CA ILE A 19 3.72 -1.31 -3.29
C ILE A 19 4.21 -0.46 -2.11
N GLN A 20 3.34 0.37 -1.54
CA GLN A 20 3.67 1.15 -0.34
C GLN A 20 3.99 0.23 0.84
N GLY A 21 3.24 -0.87 1.01
CA GLY A 21 3.51 -1.87 2.05
C GLY A 21 4.86 -2.55 1.88
N LEU A 22 5.26 -2.87 0.65
CA LEU A 22 6.59 -3.42 0.35
C LEU A 22 7.69 -2.43 0.72
N GLY A 23 7.54 -1.16 0.34
CA GLY A 23 8.45 -0.07 0.72
C GLY A 23 8.58 0.07 2.22
N HIS A 24 7.45 0.19 2.91
CA HIS A 24 7.38 0.29 4.36
C HIS A 24 8.09 -0.87 5.08
N THR A 25 7.94 -2.09 4.57
CA THR A 25 8.44 -3.30 5.24
C THR A 25 9.92 -3.54 4.98
N LEU A 26 10.40 -3.31 3.76
CA LEU A 26 11.72 -3.79 3.32
C LEU A 26 12.73 -2.68 3.00
N MET A 27 12.29 -1.42 2.88
CA MET A 27 13.14 -0.34 2.36
C MET A 27 13.17 0.86 3.31
N GLU A 28 11.99 1.32 3.71
CA GLU A 28 11.80 2.57 4.41
C GLU A 28 12.11 2.46 5.90
N HIS A 29 12.99 3.33 6.39
CA HIS A 29 13.24 3.50 7.83
C HIS A 29 13.86 4.86 8.11
N TYR A 30 13.51 5.45 9.25
CA TYR A 30 14.16 6.68 9.70
C TYR A 30 15.48 6.37 10.40
N ILE A 31 16.52 7.13 10.06
CA ILE A 31 17.82 7.08 10.71
C ILE A 31 17.97 8.34 11.57
N PHE A 32 18.14 8.17 12.87
CA PHE A 32 18.34 9.27 13.81
C PHE A 32 19.80 9.39 14.23
N ASP A 33 20.27 10.62 14.45
CA ASP A 33 21.55 10.87 15.13
C ASP A 33 21.39 10.85 16.67
N GLU A 34 22.51 10.99 17.40
CA GLU A 34 22.52 11.00 18.87
C GLU A 34 21.73 12.17 19.49
N SER A 35 21.46 13.21 18.71
CA SER A 35 20.65 14.37 19.11
C SER A 35 19.17 14.23 18.69
N GLY A 36 18.78 13.11 18.10
CA GLY A 36 17.41 12.83 17.66
C GLY A 36 17.03 13.48 16.32
N ARG A 37 17.99 13.96 15.52
CA ARG A 37 17.70 14.54 14.20
C ARG A 37 17.67 13.45 13.14
N ILE A 38 16.72 13.56 12.20
CA ILE A 38 16.63 12.64 11.05
C ILE A 38 17.80 12.91 10.10
N LYS A 39 18.55 11.86 9.76
CA LYS A 39 19.73 11.92 8.88
C LYS A 39 19.39 11.71 7.41
N ASN A 40 18.31 10.99 7.10
CA ASN A 40 17.91 10.61 5.75
C ASN A 40 16.62 11.34 5.31
N LEU A 41 16.65 12.67 5.22
CA LEU A 41 15.46 13.47 4.88
C LEU A 41 15.11 13.49 3.37
N GLY A 42 16.09 13.22 2.51
CA GLY A 42 15.91 13.25 1.06
C GLY A 42 15.43 11.90 0.51
N ALA A 43 14.69 11.92 -0.60
CA ALA A 43 14.21 10.70 -1.27
C ALA A 43 15.33 9.78 -1.79
N ILE A 44 16.57 10.26 -1.83
CA ILE A 44 17.75 9.43 -2.13
C ILE A 44 18.11 8.57 -0.92
N ASP A 45 18.04 9.14 0.29
CA ASP A 45 18.47 8.50 1.53
C ASP A 45 17.31 7.78 2.24
N TYR A 46 16.08 8.31 2.12
CA TYR A 46 14.82 7.63 2.47
C TYR A 46 14.26 7.03 1.19
N ARG A 47 14.71 5.81 0.90
CA ARG A 47 14.41 5.15 -0.36
C ARG A 47 13.01 4.55 -0.33
N ILE A 48 12.12 5.12 -1.14
CA ILE A 48 10.83 4.51 -1.48
C ILE A 48 11.01 3.54 -2.66
N PRO A 49 10.06 2.61 -2.89
CA PRO A 49 10.09 1.73 -4.05
C PRO A 49 10.15 2.49 -5.39
N THR A 50 10.97 1.98 -6.31
CA THR A 50 10.97 2.39 -7.71
C THR A 50 10.34 1.30 -8.58
N SER A 51 10.08 1.58 -9.86
CA SER A 51 9.58 0.56 -10.79
C SER A 51 10.49 -0.66 -10.94
N MET A 52 11.79 -0.51 -10.61
CA MET A 52 12.77 -1.60 -10.65
C MET A 52 12.75 -2.47 -9.39
N ASP A 53 12.08 -2.04 -8.32
CA ASP A 53 11.94 -2.77 -7.05
C ASP A 53 10.67 -3.63 -7.02
N LEU A 54 9.80 -3.48 -8.02
CA LEU A 54 8.51 -4.16 -8.07
C LEU A 54 8.67 -5.61 -8.55
N PRO A 55 7.77 -6.52 -8.12
CA PRO A 55 7.73 -7.87 -8.67
C PRO A 55 7.44 -7.83 -10.17
N LEU A 56 7.95 -8.83 -10.90
CA LEU A 56 7.67 -8.98 -12.34
C LEU A 56 6.19 -9.20 -12.63
N ASP A 57 5.46 -9.72 -11.66
CA ASP A 57 4.02 -9.97 -11.74
C ASP A 57 3.34 -9.46 -10.46
N LEU A 58 2.31 -8.63 -10.63
CA LEU A 58 1.47 -8.09 -9.55
C LEU A 58 0.01 -8.32 -9.93
N GLN A 59 -0.65 -9.19 -9.17
CA GLN A 59 -2.05 -9.55 -9.38
C GLN A 59 -2.89 -9.01 -8.24
N SER A 60 -3.94 -8.25 -8.57
CA SER A 60 -4.96 -7.77 -7.64
C SER A 60 -6.31 -8.28 -8.10
N ASP A 61 -7.10 -8.83 -7.18
CA ASP A 61 -8.46 -9.33 -7.45
C ASP A 61 -9.48 -8.69 -6.52
N VAL A 62 -10.55 -8.19 -7.12
CA VAL A 62 -11.60 -7.46 -6.41
C VAL A 62 -12.73 -8.43 -6.06
N ILE A 63 -12.85 -8.74 -4.76
CA ILE A 63 -13.94 -9.59 -4.26
C ILE A 63 -15.03 -8.72 -3.64
N GLU A 64 -16.20 -8.67 -4.28
CA GLU A 64 -17.36 -7.88 -3.85
C GLU A 64 -18.37 -8.73 -3.07
N ASN A 65 -18.88 -8.22 -1.95
CA ASN A 65 -19.96 -8.84 -1.19
C ASN A 65 -21.21 -7.93 -1.03
N ALA A 66 -21.14 -6.68 -1.52
CA ALA A 66 -22.24 -5.69 -1.57
C ALA A 66 -22.98 -5.44 -0.24
N ASP A 67 -22.37 -5.74 0.91
CA ASP A 67 -22.95 -5.63 2.25
C ASP A 67 -22.59 -4.30 2.95
N GLY A 68 -22.23 -3.29 2.16
CA GLY A 68 -21.78 -1.99 2.65
C GLY A 68 -22.90 -1.06 3.11
N PRO A 69 -22.63 -0.18 4.09
CA PRO A 69 -23.59 0.83 4.52
C PRO A 69 -23.72 1.99 3.52
N GLY A 70 -22.82 2.09 2.53
CA GLY A 70 -22.86 3.10 1.49
C GLY A 70 -23.82 2.77 0.35
N PRO A 71 -24.05 3.72 -0.58
CA PRO A 71 -24.87 3.50 -1.77
C PRO A 71 -24.45 2.24 -2.52
N TYR A 72 -25.44 1.49 -3.00
CA TYR A 72 -25.23 0.24 -3.75
C TYR A 72 -24.47 -0.86 -2.98
N GLY A 73 -24.34 -0.74 -1.65
CA GLY A 73 -23.59 -1.68 -0.84
C GLY A 73 -22.08 -1.39 -0.78
N ALA A 74 -21.65 -0.15 -1.03
CA ALA A 74 -20.24 0.24 -1.01
C ALA A 74 -19.64 0.34 0.42
N LYS A 75 -18.35 0.02 0.54
CA LYS A 75 -17.53 0.15 1.77
C LYS A 75 -16.20 0.83 1.42
N GLY A 76 -15.60 1.50 2.41
CA GLY A 76 -14.21 1.97 2.30
C GLY A 76 -13.25 0.79 2.12
N MET A 77 -12.17 1.01 1.35
CA MET A 77 -11.22 -0.05 0.99
C MET A 77 -9.76 0.41 0.95
N SER A 78 -9.48 1.71 0.87
CA SER A 78 -8.15 2.28 0.53
C SER A 78 -6.95 1.76 1.34
N GLU A 79 -7.14 1.34 2.60
CA GLU A 79 -6.04 0.91 3.47
C GLU A 79 -5.92 -0.61 3.61
N GLY A 80 -6.86 -1.37 3.01
CA GLY A 80 -6.97 -2.81 3.23
C GLY A 80 -5.72 -3.58 2.81
N ALA A 81 -5.19 -3.32 1.61
CA ALA A 81 -3.99 -4.01 1.12
C ALA A 81 -2.72 -3.63 1.89
N LEU A 82 -2.56 -2.36 2.31
CA LEU A 82 -1.36 -1.90 3.00
C LEU A 82 -1.08 -2.69 4.28
N LEU A 83 -2.13 -2.91 5.08
CA LEU A 83 -2.03 -3.51 6.42
C LEU A 83 -1.53 -4.95 6.41
N CYS A 84 -1.84 -5.72 5.36
CA CYS A 84 -1.52 -7.13 5.29
C CYS A 84 -0.13 -7.41 4.71
N VAL A 85 0.46 -6.45 3.97
CA VAL A 85 1.71 -6.68 3.23
C VAL A 85 2.88 -6.99 4.16
N ALA A 86 3.05 -6.21 5.23
CA ALA A 86 4.17 -6.39 6.15
C ALA A 86 4.21 -7.80 6.76
N ALA A 87 3.07 -8.29 7.25
CA ALA A 87 2.94 -9.62 7.81
C ALA A 87 3.06 -10.75 6.76
N ALA A 88 2.82 -10.45 5.48
CA ALA A 88 2.92 -11.44 4.41
C ALA A 88 4.37 -11.67 3.94
N VAL A 89 5.27 -10.69 4.15
CA VAL A 89 6.63 -10.72 3.58
C VAL A 89 7.76 -10.73 4.62
N ALA A 90 7.46 -10.57 5.92
CA ALA A 90 8.43 -10.53 7.01
C ALA A 90 8.35 -11.75 7.96
#